data_AF-A0A5D0VDS7-F1
#
_entry.id   AF-A0A5D0VDS7-F1
#
_cell.length_a   1.000
_cell.length_b   1.000
_cell.length_c   1.000
_cell.angle_alpha   90.00
_cell.angle_beta   90.00
_cell.angle_gamma   90.00
#
_symmetry.space_group_name_H-M   'P 1'
#
loop_
_entity.id
_entity.type
_entity.pdbx_description
1 polymer ?
#
loop_
_entity_poly.entity_id
_entity_poly.type
_entity_poly.pdbx_seq_one_letter_code
_entity_poly.pdbx_strand_id
1 'polypeptide(L)' 'MSEQFRTNGSVQNIIAIAASAGGLEATSALAQNLPSNQNCCYVVAQHMSPYHKSLLV' A
#
# COMPACT_ATOMS: atom_id res chain seq x y z
N MET A 1 -24.79 -25.88 -14.76
CA MET A 1 -24.45 -24.49 -15.08
C MET A 1 -24.33 -23.76 -13.74
N SER A 2 -23.12 -23.66 -13.17
CA SER A 2 -22.91 -22.99 -11.89
C SER A 2 -22.51 -21.54 -12.17
N GLU A 3 -23.46 -20.62 -11.97
CA GLU A 3 -23.14 -19.20 -11.89
C GLU A 3 -22.29 -18.96 -10.63
N GLN A 4 -20.99 -18.83 -10.83
CA GLN A 4 -20.10 -18.35 -9.78
C GLN A 4 -20.36 -16.86 -9.59
N PHE A 5 -20.87 -16.49 -8.41
CA PHE A 5 -21.04 -15.12 -7.99
C PHE A 5 -19.68 -14.40 -8.05
N ARG A 6 -19.48 -13.59 -9.10
CA ARG A 6 -18.31 -12.71 -9.23
C ARG A 6 -18.46 -11.63 -8.16
N THR A 7 -17.66 -11.70 -7.09
CA THR A 7 -17.58 -10.60 -6.13
C THR A 7 -17.02 -9.38 -6.86
N ASN A 8 -17.91 -8.44 -7.17
CA ASN A 8 -17.60 -7.15 -7.78
C ASN A 8 -16.44 -6.48 -7.04
N GLY A 9 -15.26 -6.42 -7.66
CA GLY A 9 -14.19 -5.43 -7.37
C GLY A 9 -13.85 -5.15 -5.90
N SER A 10 -14.13 -6.07 -4.97
CA SER A 10 -13.89 -5.87 -3.55
C SER A 10 -12.41 -6.07 -3.29
N VAL A 11 -11.77 -5.06 -2.69
CA VAL A 11 -10.43 -5.19 -2.12
C VAL A 11 -10.47 -6.37 -1.16
N GLN A 12 -9.80 -7.47 -1.51
CA GLN A 12 -9.90 -8.70 -0.72
C GLN A 12 -9.09 -8.58 0.57
N ASN A 13 -8.09 -7.69 0.61
CA ASN A 13 -7.23 -7.46 1.77
C ASN A 13 -6.81 -5.99 1.89
N ILE A 14 -6.86 -5.43 3.10
CA ILE A 14 -6.28 -4.12 3.43
C ILE A 14 -5.01 -4.35 4.25
N ILE A 15 -3.90 -3.78 3.80
CA ILE A 15 -2.58 -3.94 4.41
C ILE A 15 -2.16 -2.58 4.93
N ALA A 16 -2.13 -2.44 6.25
CA ALA A 16 -1.66 -1.22 6.91
C ALA A 16 -0.17 -1.32 7.23
N ILE A 17 0.59 -0.29 6.85
CA ILE A 17 2.02 -0.18 7.04
C ILE A 17 2.30 1.09 7.84
N ALA A 18 3.02 0.96 8.95
CA ALA A 18 3.47 2.10 9.76
C ALA A 18 4.99 2.20 9.72
N ALA A 19 5.52 3.40 9.50
CA ALA A 19 6.94 3.62 9.28
C ALA A 19 7.43 4.95 9.89
N SER A 20 8.73 5.04 10.18
CA SER A 20 9.39 6.20 10.83
C SER A 20 10.80 6.39 10.25
N ALA A 21 11.88 6.36 11.03
CA ALA A 21 13.25 6.44 10.52
C ALA A 21 13.57 5.31 9.51
N GLY A 22 14.12 5.66 8.34
CA GLY A 22 14.39 4.71 7.24
C GLY A 22 13.15 4.17 6.53
N GLY A 23 11.96 4.68 6.88
CA GLY A 23 10.68 4.20 6.38
C GLY A 23 10.39 4.58 4.94
N LEU A 24 10.92 5.71 4.47
CA LEU A 24 10.72 6.20 3.10
C LEU A 24 11.39 5.28 2.08
N GLU A 25 12.63 4.88 2.34
CA GLU A 25 13.42 3.99 1.49
C GLU A 25 12.76 2.60 1.43
N ALA A 26 12.33 2.09 2.58
CA ALA A 26 11.68 0.79 2.68
C ALA A 26 10.31 0.75 1.98
N THR A 27 9.47 1.78 2.18
CA THR A 27 8.14 1.86 1.56
C THR A 27 8.22 2.12 0.06
N SER A 28 9.21 2.88 -0.40
CA SER A 28 9.50 3.06 -1.83
C SER A 28 9.95 1.76 -2.50
N ALA A 29 10.86 1.01 -1.87
CA ALA A 29 11.31 -0.28 -2.37
C ALA A 29 10.16 -1.29 -2.42
N LEU A 30 9.27 -1.30 -1.41
CA LEU A 30 8.06 -2.10 -1.42
C LEU A 30 7.20 -1.74 -2.63
N ALA A 31 6.84 -0.46 -2.79
CA ALA A 31 5.96 0.00 -3.86
C ALA A 31 6.48 -0.37 -5.26
N GLN A 32 7.79 -0.26 -5.48
CA GLN A 32 8.45 -0.64 -6.74
C GLN A 32 8.39 -2.14 -7.06
N ASN A 33 8.28 -2.98 -6.04
CA ASN A 33 8.31 -4.44 -6.17
C ASN A 33 6.94 -5.10 -5.98
N LEU A 34 5.86 -4.31 -5.81
CA LEU A 34 4.53 -4.86 -5.65
C LEU A 34 4.06 -5.54 -6.95
N PRO A 35 3.51 -6.77 -6.88
CA PRO A 35 2.89 -7.42 -8.03
C PRO A 35 1.70 -6.61 -8.55
N SER A 36 1.61 -6.45 -9.87
CA SER A 36 0.55 -5.65 -10.51
C SER A 36 -0.84 -6.30 -10.45
N ASN A 37 -0.93 -7.58 -10.09
CA ASN A 37 -2.16 -8.37 -10.08
C ASN A 37 -2.68 -8.69 -8.68
N GLN A 38 -2.28 -7.92 -7.67
CA GLN A 38 -2.73 -8.10 -6.29
C GLN A 38 -4.07 -7.36 -6.06
N ASN A 39 -5.10 -8.07 -5.60
CA ASN A 39 -6.39 -7.44 -5.24
C ASN A 39 -6.40 -6.98 -3.78
N CYS A 40 -5.54 -6.01 -3.47
CA CYS A 40 -5.38 -5.48 -2.13
C CYS A 40 -5.13 -3.97 -2.14
N CYS A 41 -5.47 -3.32 -1.02
CA CYS A 41 -5.24 -1.91 -0.78
C CYS A 41 -4.13 -1.77 0.27
N TYR A 42 -3.12 -0.95 -0.03
CA TYR A 42 -2.02 -0.65 0.89
C TYR A 42 -2.22 0.75 1.46
N VAL A 43 -2.18 0.86 2.79
CA VAL A 43 -2.28 2.12 3.51
C VAL A 43 -0.97 2.35 4.26
N VAL A 44 -0.26 3.43 3.95
CA VAL A 44 1.03 3.77 4.56
C VAL A 44 0.87 4.98 5.48
N ALA A 45 1.18 4.81 6.76
CA ALA A 45 1.30 5.87 7.74
C ALA A 45 2.78 6.08 8.07
N GLN A 46 3.39 7.13 7.48
CA GLN A 46 4.78 7.48 7.70
C GLN A 46 4.88 8.66 8.66
N HIS A 47 5.62 8.49 9.76
CA HIS A 47 5.96 9.58 10.66
C HIS A 47 6.94 10.53 9.95
N MET A 48 6.51 11.77 9.69
CA MET A 48 7.34 12.84 9.15
C MET A 48 7.20 14.11 9.98
N SER A 49 8.27 14.89 10.06
CA SER A 49 8.23 16.25 10.61
C SER A 49 7.34 17.14 9.73
N PRO A 50 6.43 17.95 10.30
CA PRO A 50 5.59 18.87 9.53
C PRO A 50 6.39 20.02 8.88
N TYR A 51 7.67 20.20 9.26
CA TYR A 51 8.52 21.30 8.81
C TYR A 51 9.46 20.93 7.64
N HIS A 52 9.48 19.68 7.18
CA HIS A 52 10.23 19.26 5.99
C HIS A 52 9.28 18.98 4.84
N LYS A 53 9.67 19.34 3.60
CA LYS A 53 8.93 18.96 2.39
C LYS A 53 8.77 17.43 2.37
N SER A 54 7.56 16.96 2.11
CA SER A 54 7.30 15.53 1.93
C SER A 54 8.24 14.99 0.85
N LEU A 55 8.98 13.94 1.19
CA LEU A 55 9.89 13.22 0.28
C LEU A 55 9.21 12.00 -0.37
N LEU A 56 7.91 11.79 -0.11
CA LEU A 56 7.11 10.82 -0.85
C LEU A 56 6.92 11.35 -2.27
N VAL A 57 7.70 10.80 -3.20
CA VAL A 57 7.64 11.02 -4.65
C VAL A 57 7.27 9.72 -5.34
#